data_AF-A0A838LBR9-F1
#
_entry.id   AF-A0A838LBR9-F1
#
_cell.length_a   1.000
_cell.length_b   1.000
_cell.length_c   1.000
_cell.angle_alpha   90.00
_cell.angle_beta   90.00
_cell.angle_gamma   90.00
#
_symmetry.space_group_name_H-M   'P 1'
#
loop_
_entity.id
_entity.type
_entity.pdbx_description
1 polymer ?
#
loop_
_entity_poly.entity_id
_entity_poly.type
_entity_poly.pdbx_seq_one_letter_code
_entity_poly.pdbx_strand_id
1 'polypeptide(L)'
;MEDTVVPIVIVGILFIGLPWIIFHYVTQWKRARGLSIEDENLLDGLHDLARRLDDRLSTIERIVAADNPNWRPGTSERPSRDITRDLGRDADDWQGRA
;
A
#
# COMPACT_ATOMS: atom_id res chain seq x y z
N MET A 1 59.67 -7.21 11.15
CA MET A 1 59.15 -6.06 10.36
C MET A 1 57.65 -6.15 10.18
N GLU A 2 57.05 -7.35 10.14
CA GLU A 2 55.59 -7.52 10.04
C GLU A 2 54.79 -7.02 11.26
N ASP A 3 55.35 -7.11 12.47
CA ASP A 3 54.67 -6.70 13.72
C ASP A 3 54.25 -5.21 13.74
N THR A 4 54.92 -4.36 12.95
CA THR A 4 54.60 -2.93 12.84
C THR A 4 53.68 -2.64 11.65
N VAL A 5 53.72 -3.47 10.61
CA VAL A 5 52.94 -3.27 9.37
C VAL A 5 51.47 -3.63 9.59
N VAL A 6 51.20 -4.72 10.31
CA VAL A 6 49.83 -5.22 10.59
C VAL A 6 48.93 -4.15 11.24
N PRO A 7 49.32 -3.49 12.35
CA PRO A 7 48.45 -2.48 12.98
C PRO A 7 48.22 -1.25 12.10
N ILE A 8 49.21 -0.83 11.29
CA ILE A 8 49.08 0.30 10.37
C ILE A 8 48.01 0.02 9.30
N VAL A 9 48.02 -1.20 8.74
CA VAL A 9 47.03 -1.63 7.75
C VAL A 9 45.64 -1.73 8.36
N ILE A 10 45.52 -2.27 9.58
CA ILE A 10 44.25 -2.38 10.30
C ILE A 10 43.65 -1.00 10.57
N VAL A 11 44.45 -0.05 11.05
CA VAL A 11 43.99 1.33 11.30
C VAL A 11 43.56 1.99 9.99
N GLY A 12 44.31 1.82 8.90
CA GLY A 12 43.93 2.32 7.58
C GLY A 12 42.58 1.76 7.13
N ILE A 13 42.37 0.45 7.19
CA ILE A 13 41.11 -0.20 6.79
C ILE A 13 39.96 0.23 7.70
N LEU A 14 40.18 0.41 9.00
CA LEU A 14 39.11 0.83 9.90
C LEU A 14 38.68 2.27 9.61
N PHE A 15 39.63 3.19 9.45
CA PHE A 15 39.34 4.60 9.21
C PHE A 15 38.93 4.92 7.78
N ILE A 16 39.26 4.08 6.81
CA ILE A 16 38.87 4.27 5.41
C ILE A 16 37.64 3.43 5.08
N GLY A 17 37.61 2.18 5.55
CA GLY A 17 36.52 1.23 5.33
C GLY A 17 35.24 1.62 6.07
N LEU A 18 35.32 2.11 7.31
CA LEU A 18 34.12 2.47 8.08
C LEU A 18 33.40 3.69 7.47
N PRO A 19 34.07 4.79 7.10
CA PRO A 19 33.45 5.86 6.32
C PRO A 19 33.07 5.44 4.91
N TRP A 20 33.80 4.52 4.27
CA TRP A 20 33.44 4.01 2.93
C TRP A 20 32.11 3.26 2.94
N ILE A 21 31.85 2.44 3.96
CA ILE A 21 30.56 1.77 4.14
C ILE A 21 29.44 2.82 4.29
N ILE A 22 29.65 3.84 5.12
CA ILE A 22 28.69 4.94 5.29
C ILE A 22 28.46 5.65 3.96
N PHE A 23 29.52 6.01 3.24
CA PHE A 23 29.43 6.66 1.93
C PHE A 23 28.73 5.79 0.89
N HIS A 24 28.98 4.49 0.90
CA HIS A 24 28.33 3.53 0.02
C HIS A 24 26.82 3.49 0.25
N TYR A 25 26.39 3.43 1.52
CA TYR A 25 24.96 3.47 1.84
C TYR A 25 24.34 4.83 1.56
N VAL A 26 25.05 5.94 1.77
CA VAL A 26 24.57 7.29 1.41
C VAL A 26 24.44 7.47 -0.10
N THR A 27 25.37 6.94 -0.91
CA THR A 27 25.26 6.97 -2.38
C THR A 27 24.13 6.08 -2.88
N GLN A 28 23.91 4.92 -2.26
CA GLN A 28 22.70 4.13 -2.51
C GLN A 28 21.45 4.85 -2.06
N TRP A 29 21.48 5.61 -0.96
CA TRP A 29 20.33 6.38 -0.50
C TRP A 29 20.01 7.55 -1.43
N LYS A 30 21.01 8.19 -2.04
CA LYS A 30 20.79 9.18 -3.12
C LYS A 30 20.30 8.55 -4.42
N ARG A 31 20.76 7.34 -4.77
CA ARG A 31 20.26 6.59 -5.94
C ARG A 31 18.84 6.07 -5.74
N ALA A 32 18.49 5.63 -4.53
CA ALA A 32 17.16 5.16 -4.15
C ALA A 32 16.17 6.31 -3.84
N ARG A 33 16.65 7.53 -3.58
CA ARG A 33 15.82 8.74 -3.43
C ARG A 33 15.40 9.38 -4.77
N GLY A 34 15.63 8.71 -5.90
CA GLY A 34 15.05 9.10 -7.18
C GLY A 34 13.59 8.64 -7.30
N LEU A 35 12.73 9.04 -6.37
CA LEU A 35 11.29 8.71 -6.36
C LEU A 35 10.47 9.96 -6.05
N SER A 36 10.46 10.91 -6.99
CA SER A 36 9.41 11.93 -7.03
C SER A 36 8.81 11.93 -8.44
N ILE A 37 9.63 12.10 -9.47
CA ILE A 37 9.15 12.23 -10.85
C ILE A 37 8.70 10.90 -11.49
N GLU A 38 9.44 9.80 -11.26
CA GLU A 38 9.05 8.48 -11.82
C GLU A 38 7.76 7.97 -11.15
N ASP A 39 7.64 8.17 -9.84
CA ASP A 39 6.45 7.78 -9.08
C ASP A 39 5.24 8.66 -9.42
N GLU A 40 5.44 9.97 -9.60
CA GLU A 40 4.41 10.89 -10.11
C GLU A 40 3.90 10.42 -11.50
N ASN A 41 4.81 10.07 -12.41
CA ASN A 41 4.43 9.54 -13.74
C ASN A 41 3.71 8.18 -13.65
N LEU A 42 4.12 7.31 -12.73
CA LEU A 42 3.46 6.03 -12.49
C LEU A 42 2.04 6.23 -11.95
N LEU A 43 1.88 7.16 -10.99
CA LEU A 43 0.59 7.54 -10.43
C LEU A 43 -0.33 8.14 -11.51
N ASP A 44 0.17 9.02 -12.36
CA ASP A 44 -0.58 9.57 -13.49
C ASP A 44 -0.99 8.48 -14.49
N GLY A 45 -0.09 7.52 -14.76
CA GLY A 45 -0.39 6.36 -15.60
C GLY A 45 -1.49 5.47 -15.00
N LEU A 46 -1.44 5.20 -13.69
CA LEU A 46 -2.48 4.45 -12.97
C LEU A 46 -3.81 5.19 -12.96
N HIS A 47 -3.77 6.53 -12.82
CA HIS A 47 -4.96 7.37 -12.85
C HIS A 47 -5.64 7.34 -14.23
N ASP A 48 -4.86 7.45 -15.32
CA ASP A 48 -5.42 7.38 -16.67
C ASP A 48 -5.98 5.99 -17.00
N LEU A 49 -5.32 4.91 -16.51
CA LEU A 49 -5.84 3.56 -16.61
C LEU A 49 -7.15 3.36 -15.84
N ALA A 50 -7.24 3.88 -14.61
CA ALA A 50 -8.45 3.82 -13.81
C ALA A 50 -9.62 4.54 -14.50
N ARG A 51 -9.38 5.72 -15.08
CA ARG A 51 -10.42 6.49 -15.78
C ARG A 51 -10.94 5.77 -17.02
N ARG A 52 -10.06 5.15 -17.81
CA ARG A 52 -10.44 4.34 -18.98
C ARG A 52 -11.21 3.08 -18.60
N LEU A 53 -10.88 2.46 -17.46
CA LEU A 53 -11.62 1.31 -16.95
C LEU A 53 -13.05 1.71 -16.57
N ASP A 54 -13.21 2.86 -15.92
CA ASP A 54 -14.51 3.41 -15.55
C ASP A 54 -15.37 3.73 -16.80
N ASP A 55 -14.78 4.37 -17.81
CA ASP A 55 -15.45 4.65 -19.09
C ASP A 55 -15.98 3.37 -19.76
N ARG A 56 -15.20 2.28 -19.70
CA ARG A 56 -15.63 0.98 -20.23
C ARG A 56 -16.67 0.31 -19.35
N LEU A 57 -16.57 0.47 -18.04
CA LEU A 57 -17.53 -0.06 -17.07
C LEU A 57 -18.92 0.54 -17.30
N SER A 58 -19.00 1.84 -17.65
CA SER A 58 -20.28 2.49 -18.03
C SER A 58 -20.95 1.82 -19.23
N THR A 59 -20.14 1.35 -20.20
CA THR A 59 -20.65 0.64 -21.38
C THR A 59 -21.11 -0.76 -21.00
N ILE A 60 -20.37 -1.45 -20.12
CA ILE A 60 -20.76 -2.76 -19.57
C ILE A 60 -22.05 -2.63 -18.77
N GLU A 61 -22.20 -1.60 -17.94
CA GLU A 61 -23.43 -1.34 -17.18
C GLU A 61 -24.64 -1.18 -18.11
N ARG A 62 -24.47 -0.44 -19.21
CA ARG A 62 -25.52 -0.28 -20.22
C ARG A 62 -25.88 -1.60 -20.91
N ILE A 63 -24.90 -2.44 -21.24
CA ILE A 63 -25.12 -3.75 -21.87
C ILE A 63 -25.81 -4.69 -20.87
N VAL A 64 -25.33 -4.75 -19.63
CA VAL A 64 -25.90 -5.60 -18.58
C VAL A 64 -27.33 -5.18 -18.24
N ALA A 65 -27.63 -3.89 -18.21
CA ALA A 65 -28.99 -3.38 -18.01
C ALA A 65 -29.93 -3.72 -19.20
N ALA A 66 -29.39 -3.79 -20.43
CA ALA A 66 -30.15 -4.21 -21.60
C ALA A 66 -30.40 -5.73 -21.63
N ASP A 67 -29.42 -6.54 -21.21
CA ASP A 67 -29.51 -8.00 -21.18
C ASP A 67 -30.30 -8.53 -19.97
N ASN A 68 -30.34 -7.79 -18.86
CA ASN A 68 -31.07 -8.16 -17.64
C ASN A 68 -31.80 -6.93 -17.07
N PRO A 69 -33.08 -6.68 -17.43
CA PRO A 69 -33.83 -5.48 -17.01
C PRO A 69 -34.11 -5.41 -15.49
N ASN A 70 -33.84 -6.48 -14.76
CA ASN A 70 -33.96 -6.63 -13.31
C ASN A 70 -32.61 -6.55 -12.58
N TRP A 71 -31.51 -6.29 -13.30
CA TRP A 71 -30.19 -6.06 -12.70
C TRP A 71 -30.11 -4.65 -12.10
N ARG A 72 -29.88 -4.56 -10.79
CA ARG A 72 -29.68 -3.29 -10.08
C ARG A 72 -28.20 -3.13 -9.72
N PRO A 73 -27.43 -2.31 -10.44
CA PRO A 73 -26.06 -1.98 -10.05
C PRO A 73 -26.12 -1.22 -8.71
N GLY A 74 -25.48 -1.78 -7.67
CA GLY A 74 -25.49 -1.24 -6.31
C GLY A 74 -26.43 -1.96 -5.32
N THR A 75 -27.27 -2.89 -5.78
CA THR A 75 -28.01 -3.80 -4.88
C THR A 75 -27.30 -5.15 -4.83
N SER A 76 -26.00 -5.17 -4.53
CA SER A 76 -25.59 -6.22 -3.59
C SER A 76 -26.45 -5.95 -2.37
N GLU A 77 -27.35 -6.87 -2.04
CA GLU A 77 -27.92 -6.93 -0.70
C GLU A 77 -26.73 -6.97 0.26
N ARG A 78 -26.19 -5.81 0.65
CA ARG A 78 -25.75 -5.65 2.01
C ARG A 78 -27.07 -5.82 2.75
N PRO A 79 -27.30 -6.94 3.46
CA PRO A 79 -28.32 -6.86 4.48
C PRO A 79 -27.84 -5.69 5.33
N SER A 80 -28.62 -4.61 5.34
CA SER A 80 -28.44 -3.54 6.30
C SER A 80 -28.71 -4.20 7.65
N ARG A 81 -27.72 -4.97 8.12
CA ARG A 81 -27.64 -5.48 9.46
C ARG A 81 -27.44 -4.22 10.25
N ASP A 82 -28.56 -3.75 10.75
CA ASP A 82 -28.71 -2.83 11.85
C ASP A 82 -27.96 -3.45 13.05
N ILE A 83 -26.63 -3.53 12.97
CA ILE A 83 -25.72 -4.16 13.94
C ILE A 83 -25.84 -3.49 15.30
N THR A 84 -26.27 -2.23 15.32
CA THR A 84 -26.57 -1.48 16.54
C THR A 84 -27.86 -1.93 17.22
N ARG A 85 -28.81 -2.54 16.50
CA ARG A 85 -30.12 -2.92 17.05
C ARG A 85 -30.11 -4.28 17.74
N ASP A 86 -29.23 -5.18 17.32
CA ASP A 86 -29.09 -6.53 17.90
C ASP A 86 -28.28 -6.50 19.21
N LEU A 87 -27.16 -5.76 19.23
CA LEU A 87 -26.27 -5.68 20.41
C LEU A 87 -26.94 -5.05 21.66
N GLY A 88 -27.98 -4.23 21.47
CA GLY A 88 -28.74 -3.65 22.57
C GLY A 88 -29.81 -4.58 23.13
N ARG A 89 -30.43 -5.41 22.29
CA ARG A 89 -31.49 -6.36 22.71
C ARG A 89 -30.94 -7.46 23.60
N ASP A 90 -29.70 -7.88 23.34
CA ASP A 90 -29.05 -8.96 24.08
C ASP A 90 -28.62 -8.52 25.48
N ALA A 91 -28.29 -7.25 25.67
CA ALA A 91 -27.87 -6.69 26.95
C ALA A 91 -29.03 -6.64 27.97
N ASP A 92 -30.25 -6.38 27.50
CA ASP A 92 -31.46 -6.29 28.33
C ASP A 92 -31.92 -7.69 28.82
N ASP A 93 -31.66 -8.75 28.05
CA ASP A 93 -32.05 -10.13 28.38
C ASP A 93 -31.24 -10.77 29.53
N TRP A 94 -30.04 -10.24 29.80
CA TRP A 94 -29.21 -10.68 30.94
C TRP A 94 -29.70 -10.13 32.29
N GLN A 95 -30.55 -9.09 32.28
CA GLN A 95 -30.94 -8.38 33.50
C GLN A 95 -32.22 -8.92 34.16
N GLY A 96 -32.97 -9.78 33.46
CA GLY A 96 -34.22 -10.39 33.96
C GLY A 96 -34.09 -11.84 34.48
N ARG A 97 -32.88 -12.39 34.56
CA ARG A 97 -32.61 -13.80 34.92
C ARG A 97 -31.98 -14.01 36.30
N ALA A 98 -31.94 -12.97 37.14
CA ALA A 98 -31.51 -13.04 38.54
C ALA A 98 -32.69 -12.96 39.50
#